data_AF-A0AA88YP89-F1
#
_entry.id   AF-A0AA88YP89-F1
#
_cell.length_a   1.000
_cell.length_b   1.000
_cell.length_c   1.000
_cell.angle_alpha   90.00
_cell.angle_beta   90.00
_cell.angle_gamma   90.00
#
_symmetry.space_group_name_H-M   'P 1'
#
loop_
_entity.id
_entity.type
_entity.pdbx_description
1 polymer ?
#
loop_
_entity_poly.entity_id
_entity_poly.type
_entity_poly.pdbx_seq_one_letter_code
_entity_poly.pdbx_strand_id
1 'polypeptide(L)'
;MASEEESVSLSQILQVVKKQGETFERYQQEYANTLDELKREVVSNSQLKKFKSDAAVKWRFEGNRLQYSFNEELLDLVNQIDWALKYGKAEYATELLSDVSSKIERRNKLIRIADTSDGGWETVRQYENNPLADDSEDESRINRA
;
A
#
# COMPACT_ATOMS: atom_id res chain seq x y z
N MET A 1 -58.01 -1.45 39.02
CA MET A 1 -57.57 -0.37 38.12
C MET A 1 -56.11 0.00 38.36
N ALA A 2 -55.71 0.51 39.54
CA ALA A 2 -54.30 0.87 39.80
C ALA A 2 -53.28 -0.30 39.66
N SER A 3 -53.67 -1.52 40.06
CA SER A 3 -52.80 -2.71 39.99
C SER A 3 -52.58 -3.26 38.57
N GLU A 4 -53.53 -3.03 37.65
CA GLU A 4 -53.40 -3.47 36.26
C GLU A 4 -52.51 -2.51 35.47
N GLU A 5 -52.63 -1.20 35.70
CA GLU A 5 -51.79 -0.18 35.06
C GLU A 5 -50.30 -0.32 35.44
N GLU A 6 -50.00 -0.60 36.72
CA GLU A 6 -48.63 -0.90 37.16
C GLU A 6 -48.07 -2.16 36.50
N SER A 7 -48.88 -3.22 36.35
CA SER A 7 -48.46 -4.47 35.71
C SER A 7 -48.13 -4.29 34.22
N VAL A 8 -48.92 -3.46 33.53
CA VAL A 8 -48.72 -3.13 32.11
C VAL A 8 -47.45 -2.30 31.92
N SER A 9 -47.18 -1.35 32.83
CA SER A 9 -45.96 -0.54 32.83
C SER A 9 -44.69 -1.37 33.03
N LEU A 10 -44.70 -2.31 34.00
CA LEU A 10 -43.60 -3.24 34.24
C LEU A 10 -43.30 -4.13 33.03
N SER A 11 -44.35 -4.62 32.35
CA SER A 11 -44.20 -5.44 31.14
C SER A 11 -43.55 -4.66 29.99
N GLN A 12 -43.90 -3.38 29.82
CA GLN A 12 -43.29 -2.52 28.80
C GLN A 12 -41.81 -2.25 29.09
N ILE A 13 -41.46 -1.99 30.34
CA ILE A 13 -40.07 -1.79 30.76
C ILE A 13 -39.24 -3.05 30.49
N LEU A 14 -39.76 -4.24 30.84
CA LEU A 14 -39.11 -5.52 30.56
C LEU A 14 -38.87 -5.75 29.05
N GLN A 15 -39.82 -5.38 28.20
CA GLN A 15 -39.65 -5.45 26.74
C GLN A 15 -38.54 -4.52 26.24
N VAL A 16 -38.49 -3.29 26.74
CA VAL A 16 -37.46 -2.31 26.34
C VAL A 16 -36.07 -2.80 26.77
N VAL A 17 -35.93 -3.31 28.00
CA VAL A 17 -34.66 -3.84 28.50
C VAL A 17 -34.19 -5.05 27.68
N LYS A 18 -35.09 -5.97 27.33
CA LYS A 18 -34.76 -7.10 26.45
C LYS A 18 -34.26 -6.63 25.08
N LYS A 19 -35.00 -5.71 24.45
CA LYS A 19 -34.63 -5.17 23.15
C LYS A 19 -33.28 -4.46 23.19
N GLN A 20 -32.99 -3.73 24.27
CA GLN A 20 -31.68 -3.10 24.49
C GLN A 20 -30.55 -4.13 24.61
N GLY A 21 -30.78 -5.23 25.35
CA GLY A 21 -29.84 -6.36 25.43
C GLY A 21 -29.52 -6.96 24.06
N GLU A 22 -30.54 -7.26 23.26
CA GLU A 22 -30.38 -7.81 21.90
C GLU A 22 -29.59 -6.84 21.00
N THR A 23 -29.88 -5.54 21.07
CA THR A 23 -29.10 -4.54 20.32
C THR A 23 -27.65 -4.46 20.78
N PHE A 24 -27.38 -4.60 22.07
CA PHE A 24 -26.03 -4.58 22.60
C PHE A 24 -25.22 -5.79 22.14
N GLU A 25 -25.80 -6.98 22.19
CA GLU A 25 -25.19 -8.21 21.66
C GLU A 25 -24.86 -8.08 20.17
N ARG A 26 -25.76 -7.49 19.38
CA ARG A 26 -25.50 -7.23 17.95
C ARG A 26 -24.30 -6.31 17.74
N TYR A 27 -24.18 -5.22 18.50
CA TYR A 27 -23.02 -4.33 18.40
C TYR A 27 -21.71 -5.02 18.81
N GLN A 28 -21.74 -5.87 19.84
CA GLN A 28 -20.55 -6.65 20.22
C GLN A 28 -20.13 -7.60 19.09
N GLN A 29 -21.09 -8.23 18.41
CA GLN A 29 -20.82 -9.13 17.30
C GLN A 29 -20.25 -8.38 16.08
N GLU A 30 -20.83 -7.23 15.73
CA GLU A 30 -20.32 -6.36 14.65
C GLU A 30 -18.89 -5.89 14.94
N TYR A 31 -18.59 -5.50 16.18
CA TYR A 31 -17.26 -5.07 16.58
C TYR A 31 -16.24 -6.21 16.52
N ALA A 32 -16.62 -7.41 16.97
CA ALA A 32 -15.77 -8.60 16.89
C ALA A 32 -15.46 -8.98 15.43
N ASN A 33 -16.47 -8.95 14.55
CA ASN A 33 -16.28 -9.22 13.13
C ASN A 33 -15.35 -8.19 12.48
N THR A 34 -15.54 -6.90 12.78
CA THR A 34 -14.70 -5.82 12.26
C THR A 34 -13.25 -5.97 12.72
N LEU A 35 -13.02 -6.35 13.98
CA LEU A 35 -11.68 -6.62 14.51
C LEU A 35 -11.00 -7.80 13.82
N ASP A 36 -11.74 -8.86 13.53
CA ASP A 36 -11.20 -10.02 12.83
C ASP A 36 -10.88 -9.70 11.36
N GLU A 37 -11.71 -8.88 10.70
CA GLU A 37 -11.45 -8.34 9.36
C GLU A 37 -10.13 -7.53 9.36
N LEU A 38 -9.99 -6.57 10.29
CA LEU A 38 -8.77 -5.77 10.41
C LEU A 38 -7.54 -6.62 10.74
N LYS A 39 -7.65 -7.63 11.61
CA LYS A 39 -6.53 -8.55 11.89
C LYS A 39 -6.12 -9.33 10.65
N ARG A 40 -7.09 -9.79 9.85
CA ARG A 40 -6.82 -10.49 8.59
C ARG A 40 -6.17 -9.56 7.58
N GLU A 41 -6.62 -8.32 7.47
CA GLU A 41 -5.98 -7.30 6.62
C GLU A 41 -4.55 -7.00 7.08
N VAL A 42 -4.29 -6.87 8.38
CA VAL A 42 -2.95 -6.61 8.93
C VAL A 42 -2.00 -7.80 8.74
N VAL A 43 -2.49 -9.04 8.86
CA VAL A 43 -1.70 -10.26 8.59
C VAL A 43 -1.50 -10.50 7.09
N SER A 44 -2.47 -10.07 6.28
CA SER A 44 -2.37 -10.03 4.83
C SER A 44 -1.42 -8.91 4.36
N ASN A 45 -1.28 -7.84 5.15
CA ASN A 45 -0.44 -6.71 4.83
C ASN A 45 1.00 -7.18 4.59
N SER A 46 1.41 -6.99 3.34
CA SER A 46 2.60 -7.54 2.72
C SER A 46 3.89 -7.16 3.44
N GLN A 47 3.90 -6.05 4.18
CA GLN A 47 5.07 -5.48 4.85
C GLN A 47 5.71 -6.45 5.89
N LEU A 48 4.92 -7.17 6.69
CA LEU A 48 5.45 -8.14 7.68
C LEU A 48 5.99 -9.42 7.02
N LYS A 49 5.44 -9.80 5.86
CA LYS A 49 5.96 -10.93 5.05
C LYS A 49 7.23 -10.51 4.29
N LYS A 50 7.25 -9.30 3.72
CA LYS A 50 8.40 -8.69 3.03
C LYS A 50 9.61 -8.55 3.95
N PHE A 51 9.43 -8.07 5.19
CA PHE A 51 10.52 -7.98 6.17
C PHE A 51 11.17 -9.32 6.50
N LYS A 52 10.39 -10.41 6.51
CA LYS A 52 10.91 -11.76 6.76
C LYS A 52 11.55 -12.38 5.51
N SER A 53 11.08 -12.04 4.30
CA SER A 53 11.66 -12.54 3.05
C SER A 53 12.95 -11.81 2.68
N ASP A 54 13.02 -10.49 2.85
CA ASP A 54 14.21 -9.70 2.49
C ASP A 54 15.43 -10.05 3.35
N ALA A 55 15.21 -10.39 4.62
CA ALA A 55 16.27 -10.90 5.49
C ALA A 55 16.79 -12.30 5.08
N ALA A 56 16.01 -13.05 4.30
CA ALA A 56 16.34 -14.43 3.90
C ALA A 56 17.04 -14.51 2.53
N VAL A 57 16.89 -13.51 1.67
CA VAL A 57 17.47 -13.53 0.32
C VAL A 57 18.88 -12.97 0.33
N LYS A 58 19.88 -13.85 0.20
CA LYS A 58 21.26 -13.47 -0.08
C LYS A 58 21.44 -13.22 -1.58
N TRP A 59 21.42 -11.96 -1.98
CA TRP A 59 21.61 -11.55 -3.37
C TRP A 59 23.04 -11.83 -3.84
N ARG A 60 23.19 -12.57 -4.95
CA ARG A 60 24.49 -12.83 -5.60
C ARG A 60 24.98 -11.63 -6.42
N PHE A 61 24.05 -10.88 -7.00
CA PHE A 61 24.35 -9.76 -7.89
C PHE A 61 23.65 -8.50 -7.37
N GLU A 62 24.43 -7.44 -7.17
CA GLU A 62 23.94 -6.14 -6.67
C GLU A 62 22.87 -5.55 -7.60
N GLY A 63 23.07 -5.65 -8.92
CA GLY A 63 22.09 -5.18 -9.91
C GLY A 63 20.72 -5.83 -9.74
N ASN A 64 20.67 -7.13 -9.43
CA ASN A 64 19.40 -7.84 -9.21
C ASN A 64 18.71 -7.37 -7.93
N ARG A 65 19.47 -7.11 -6.86
CA ARG A 65 18.89 -6.54 -5.63
C ARG A 65 18.26 -5.18 -5.90
N LEU A 66 18.94 -4.33 -6.65
CA LEU A 66 18.44 -2.99 -7.00
C LEU A 66 17.19 -3.04 -7.89
N GLN A 67 17.10 -3.99 -8.83
CA GLN A 67 15.88 -4.18 -9.62
C GLN A 67 14.74 -4.73 -8.77
N TYR A 68 15.02 -5.70 -7.91
CA TYR A 68 14.01 -6.27 -7.02
C TYR A 68 13.43 -5.20 -6.09
N SER A 69 14.28 -4.40 -5.44
CA SER A 69 13.86 -3.32 -4.55
C SER A 69 12.99 -2.28 -5.27
N PHE A 70 13.34 -1.92 -6.51
CA PHE A 70 12.54 -1.00 -7.31
C PHE A 70 11.17 -1.59 -7.66
N ASN A 71 11.11 -2.87 -8.02
CA ASN A 71 9.85 -3.54 -8.32
C ASN A 71 8.97 -3.66 -7.06
N GLU A 72 9.56 -3.90 -5.90
CA GLU A 72 8.85 -3.95 -4.61
C GLU A 72 8.25 -2.60 -4.24
N GLU A 73 8.96 -1.50 -4.50
CA GLU A 73 8.47 -0.13 -4.31
C GLU A 73 7.30 0.17 -5.25
N LEU A 74 7.42 -0.16 -6.55
CA LEU A 74 6.33 -0.01 -7.51
C LEU A 74 5.10 -0.84 -7.13
N LEU A 75 5.31 -2.08 -6.66
CA LEU A 75 4.21 -2.94 -6.22
C LEU A 75 3.49 -2.34 -5.02
N ASP A 76 4.21 -1.71 -4.09
CA ASP A 76 3.60 -1.02 -2.96
C ASP A 76 2.73 0.15 -3.42
N LEU A 77 3.23 0.99 -4.34
CA LEU A 77 2.46 2.08 -4.93
C LEU A 77 1.20 1.57 -5.66
N VAL A 78 1.30 0.47 -6.41
CA VAL A 78 0.13 -0.15 -7.07
C VAL A 78 -0.90 -0.64 -6.06
N ASN A 79 -0.47 -1.22 -4.94
CA ASN A 79 -1.40 -1.63 -3.87
C ASN A 79 -2.07 -0.41 -3.21
N GLN A 80 -1.33 0.69 -3.01
CA GLN A 80 -1.89 1.94 -2.50
C GLN A 80 -2.91 2.55 -3.47
N ILE A 81 -2.66 2.48 -4.79
CA ILE A 81 -3.60 2.90 -5.83
C ILE A 81 -4.87 2.04 -5.80
N ASP A 82 -4.74 0.71 -5.75
CA ASP A 82 -5.90 -0.20 -5.66
C ASP A 82 -6.75 0.10 -4.42
N TRP A 83 -6.11 0.30 -3.27
CA TRP A 83 -6.79 0.75 -2.06
C TRP A 83 -7.49 2.10 -2.28
N ALA A 84 -6.78 3.10 -2.78
CA ALA A 84 -7.33 4.43 -3.00
C ALA A 84 -8.58 4.42 -3.90
N LEU A 85 -8.55 3.63 -4.98
CA LEU A 85 -9.68 3.47 -5.89
C LEU A 85 -10.88 2.77 -5.21
N LYS A 86 -10.64 1.73 -4.41
CA LYS A 86 -11.70 1.02 -3.65
C LYS A 86 -12.42 1.90 -2.65
N TYR A 87 -11.72 2.86 -2.03
CA TYR A 87 -12.28 3.75 -1.02
C TYR A 87 -12.60 5.16 -1.55
N GLY A 88 -12.69 5.33 -2.87
CA GLY A 88 -13.12 6.58 -3.50
C GLY A 88 -12.17 7.76 -3.31
N LYS A 89 -10.86 7.50 -3.19
CA LYS A 89 -9.78 8.49 -3.04
C LYS A 89 -9.12 8.78 -4.39
N ALA A 90 -9.89 9.28 -5.36
CA ALA A 90 -9.46 9.41 -6.76
C ALA A 90 -8.30 10.38 -6.96
N GLU A 91 -8.27 11.50 -6.23
CA GLU A 91 -7.19 12.50 -6.32
C GLU A 91 -5.85 11.89 -5.85
N TYR A 92 -5.88 11.18 -4.71
CA TYR A 92 -4.71 10.49 -4.19
C TYR A 92 -4.23 9.37 -5.13
N ALA A 93 -5.15 8.60 -5.70
CA ALA A 93 -4.79 7.61 -6.73
C ALA A 93 -4.12 8.25 -7.95
N THR A 94 -4.56 9.44 -8.35
CA THR A 94 -3.98 10.20 -9.47
C THR A 94 -2.57 10.68 -9.15
N GLU A 95 -2.33 11.19 -7.94
CA GLU A 95 -0.99 11.57 -7.46
C GLU A 95 -0.04 10.36 -7.48
N LEU A 96 -0.47 9.23 -6.95
CA LEU A 96 0.32 7.98 -6.95
C LEU A 96 0.62 7.49 -8.37
N LEU A 97 -0.33 7.58 -9.30
CA LEU A 97 -0.11 7.22 -10.71
C LEU A 97 0.93 8.12 -11.40
N SER A 98 0.92 9.41 -11.08
CA SER A 98 1.94 10.35 -11.58
C SER A 98 3.33 10.00 -11.04
N ASP A 99 3.43 9.62 -9.77
CA ASP A 99 4.69 9.17 -9.15
C ASP A 99 5.19 7.86 -9.77
N VAL A 100 4.32 6.87 -9.94
CA VAL A 100 4.63 5.60 -10.63
C VAL A 100 5.18 5.86 -12.04
N SER A 101 4.51 6.75 -12.80
CA SER A 101 4.94 7.09 -14.17
C SER A 101 6.34 7.69 -14.17
N SER A 102 6.58 8.69 -13.31
CA SER A 102 7.87 9.36 -13.17
C SER A 102 8.99 8.38 -12.77
N LYS A 103 8.72 7.45 -11.85
CA LYS A 103 9.66 6.42 -11.43
C LYS A 103 10.02 5.46 -12.56
N ILE A 104 9.04 5.03 -13.35
CA ILE A 104 9.25 4.15 -14.51
C ILE A 104 10.05 4.86 -15.60
N GLU A 105 9.72 6.11 -15.91
CA GLU A 105 10.45 6.92 -16.89
C GLU A 105 11.92 7.08 -16.50
N ARG A 106 12.18 7.50 -15.26
CA ARG A 106 13.54 7.57 -14.71
C ARG A 106 14.25 6.22 -14.78
N ARG A 107 13.59 5.13 -14.36
CA ARG A 107 14.21 3.79 -14.40
C ARG A 107 14.56 3.36 -15.83
N ASN A 108 13.70 3.61 -16.81
CA ASN A 108 13.96 3.28 -18.21
C ASN A 108 15.19 4.04 -18.74
N LYS A 109 15.37 5.30 -18.32
CA LYS A 109 16.58 6.07 -18.64
C LYS A 109 17.83 5.43 -18.03
N LEU A 110 17.79 5.07 -16.74
CA LEU A 110 18.93 4.41 -16.08
C LEU A 110 19.27 3.06 -16.74
N ILE A 111 18.26 2.30 -17.19
CA ILE A 111 18.47 1.06 -17.95
C ILE A 111 19.20 1.36 -19.27
N ARG A 112 18.82 2.40 -20.01
CA ARG A 112 19.53 2.81 -21.24
C ARG A 112 20.98 3.20 -20.98
N ILE A 113 21.27 3.89 -19.87
CA ILE A 113 22.64 4.24 -19.48
C ILE A 113 23.44 2.97 -19.16
N ALA A 114 22.85 2.02 -18.44
CA ALA A 114 23.49 0.75 -18.13
C ALA A 114 23.73 -0.09 -19.40
N ASP A 115 22.83 -0.06 -20.37
CA ASP A 115 22.95 -0.86 -21.59
C ASP A 115 23.96 -0.27 -22.59
N THR A 116 24.02 1.05 -22.70
CA THR A 116 24.91 1.74 -23.65
C THR A 116 26.33 1.94 -23.14
N SER A 117 26.58 1.75 -21.84
CA SER A 117 27.90 1.90 -21.24
C SER A 117 28.56 0.56 -20.93
N ASP A 118 29.84 0.41 -21.28
CA ASP A 118 30.66 -0.75 -20.90
C ASP A 118 30.69 -1.00 -19.37
N GLY A 119 30.48 0.05 -18.56
CA GLY A 119 30.43 -0.03 -17.09
C GLY A 119 29.08 -0.49 -16.52
N GLY A 120 28.05 -0.65 -17.34
CA GLY A 120 26.76 -1.16 -16.88
C GLY A 120 26.13 -0.32 -15.76
N TRP A 121 25.59 -1.01 -14.75
CA TRP A 121 25.04 -0.38 -13.54
C TRP A 121 26.06 0.38 -12.70
N GLU A 122 27.37 0.18 -12.89
CA GLU A 122 28.38 1.03 -12.25
C GLU A 122 28.36 2.44 -12.83
N THR A 123 28.18 2.57 -14.15
CA THR A 123 28.02 3.87 -14.82
C THR A 123 26.77 4.59 -14.31
N VAL A 124 25.67 3.86 -14.11
CA VAL A 124 24.45 4.41 -13.50
C VAL A 124 24.72 4.96 -12.10
N ARG A 125 25.47 4.25 -11.26
CA ARG A 125 25.84 4.76 -9.93
C ARG A 125 26.62 6.06 -10.00
N GLN A 126 27.55 6.18 -10.95
CA GLN A 126 28.32 7.41 -11.12
C GLN A 126 27.44 8.55 -11.66
N TYR A 127 26.54 8.25 -12.59
CA TYR A 127 25.55 9.19 -13.11
C TYR A 127 24.68 9.77 -12.00
N GLU A 128 24.09 8.93 -11.16
CA GLU A 128 23.22 9.38 -10.06
C GLU A 128 23.95 10.16 -8.97
N ASN A 129 25.27 9.96 -8.82
CA ASN A 129 26.10 10.69 -7.87
C ASN A 129 26.74 11.95 -8.46
N ASN A 130 26.55 12.24 -9.75
CA ASN A 130 27.14 13.38 -10.41
C ASN A 130 26.17 14.58 -10.36
N PRO A 131 26.47 15.66 -9.61
CA PRO A 131 25.61 16.84 -9.53
C PRO A 131 25.52 17.64 -10.85
N LEU A 132 26.36 17.33 -11.84
CA LEU A 132 26.35 17.95 -13.17
C LEU A 132 25.63 17.11 -14.23
N ALA A 133 25.13 15.92 -13.88
CA ALA A 133 24.29 15.14 -14.76
C ALA A 133 22.92 15.84 -14.85
N ASP A 134 22.65 16.51 -15.98
CA ASP A 134 21.36 17.12 -16.23
C ASP A 134 20.44 16.12 -16.93
N ASP A 135 19.23 15.98 -16.41
CA ASP A 135 18.32 14.97 -16.90
C ASP A 135 17.87 15.24 -18.35
N SER A 136 17.87 16.51 -18.80
CA SER A 136 17.36 16.92 -20.11
C SER A 136 18.40 16.86 -21.23
N GLU A 137 19.63 17.31 -21.01
CA GLU A 137 20.67 17.31 -22.05
C GLU A 137 21.17 15.89 -22.38
N ASP A 138 21.29 15.04 -21.37
CA ASP A 138 21.85 13.68 -21.53
C ASP A 138 20.91 12.74 -22.30
N GLU A 139 19.59 12.94 -22.21
CA GLU A 139 18.61 12.17 -23.00
C GLU A 139 18.81 12.34 -24.51
N SER A 140 19.16 13.54 -24.95
CA SER A 140 19.39 13.82 -26.37
C SER A 140 20.63 13.09 -26.91
N ARG A 141 21.61 12.83 -26.05
CA ARG A 141 22.86 12.13 -26.38
C ARG A 141 22.70 10.62 -26.36
N ILE A 142 21.98 10.09 -25.37
CA ILE A 142 21.68 8.65 -25.25
C ILE A 142 20.85 8.17 -26.46
N ASN A 143 19.89 8.95 -26.94
CA ASN A 143 19.08 8.57 -28.10
C ASN A 143 19.84 8.64 -29.45
N ARG A 144 21.07 9.15 -29.47
CA ARG A 144 21.90 9.30 -30.70
C ARG A 144 23.11 8.36 -30.75
N ALA A 145 23.39 7.66 -29.66
CA ALA A 145 24.44 6.64 -29.57
C ALA A 145 23.89 5.28 -30.00
#